data_AF-A0A7V6WKN6-F1
#
_entry.id   AF-A0A7V6WKN6-F1
#
_cell.length_a   1.000
_cell.length_b   1.000
_cell.length_c   1.000
_cell.angle_alpha   90.00
_cell.angle_beta   90.00
_cell.angle_gamma   90.00
#
_symmetry.space_group_name_H-M   'P 1'
#
loop_
_entity.id
_entity.type
_entity.pdbx_description
1 polymer ?
#
loop_
_entity_poly.entity_id
_entity_poly.type
_entity_poly.pdbx_seq_one_letter_code
_entity_poly.pdbx_strand_id
1 'polypeptide(L)'
;MEDLVQNIISGSWWISLVFLAVVLALIFVVGRTRLSSLLISTYLAFVVTVKSDFSLLDSPAGRVSYFIILMLIFSSVFYSFFQTGLGGGGLSSWVKLILLSIATTGLIMSIVLSWYPKKILGGSLSPFYLNIFTSDAAQIFWVVIPLVLLILFKRRG
;
A
#
# COMPACT_ATOMS: atom_id res chain seq x y z
N MET A 1 22.63 -0.06 19.72
CA MET A 1 22.47 -0.41 18.29
C MET A 1 22.10 -1.88 18.13
N GLU A 2 22.66 -2.78 18.97
CA GLU A 2 22.30 -4.20 19.04
C GLU A 2 20.84 -4.45 19.45
N ASP A 3 20.27 -3.63 20.33
CA ASP A 3 18.86 -3.77 20.73
C ASP A 3 17.88 -3.48 19.58
N LEU A 4 18.25 -2.59 18.65
CA LEU A 4 17.45 -2.30 17.45
C LEU A 4 17.50 -3.48 16.46
N VAL A 5 18.67 -4.09 16.31
CA VAL A 5 18.86 -5.26 15.46
C VAL A 5 18.15 -6.48 16.05
N GLN A 6 18.23 -6.70 17.37
CA GLN A 6 17.48 -7.76 18.02
C GLN A 6 15.98 -7.55 17.95
N ASN A 7 15.44 -6.33 18.10
CA ASN A 7 13.99 -6.07 17.95
C ASN A 7 13.47 -6.26 16.52
N ILE A 8 14.32 -6.07 15.51
CA ILE A 8 14.01 -6.39 14.10
C ILE A 8 13.96 -7.92 13.90
N ILE A 9 14.81 -8.67 14.61
CA ILE A 9 14.97 -10.12 14.47
C ILE A 9 14.01 -10.92 15.39
N SER A 10 13.65 -10.39 16.57
CA SER A 10 12.99 -11.12 17.66
C SER A 10 11.47 -11.29 17.52
N GLY A 11 10.95 -11.20 16.30
CA GLY A 11 9.58 -11.61 16.00
C GLY A 11 8.87 -10.68 15.06
N SER A 12 9.19 -10.76 13.77
CA SER A 12 8.37 -10.25 12.64
C SER A 12 9.06 -10.40 11.26
N TRP A 13 10.19 -11.09 11.10
CA TRP A 13 10.88 -11.18 9.79
C TRP A 13 9.97 -11.63 8.64
N TRP A 14 8.96 -12.44 8.94
CA TRP A 14 7.94 -12.89 7.99
C TRP A 14 7.10 -11.73 7.43
N ILE A 15 6.85 -10.64 8.18
CA ILE A 15 6.11 -9.47 7.68
C ILE A 15 6.91 -8.73 6.61
N SER A 16 8.24 -8.67 6.77
CA SER A 16 9.14 -8.10 5.75
C SER A 16 9.08 -8.91 4.47
N LEU A 17 9.03 -10.24 4.60
CA LEU A 17 8.87 -11.13 3.44
C LEU A 17 7.51 -10.95 2.77
N VAL A 18 6.42 -10.88 3.52
CA VAL A 18 5.08 -10.62 2.96
C VAL A 18 5.06 -9.27 2.26
N PHE A 19 5.60 -8.23 2.90
CA PHE A 19 5.70 -6.90 2.30
C PHE A 19 6.49 -6.93 0.98
N LEU A 20 7.67 -7.55 0.99
CA LEU A 20 8.51 -7.69 -0.20
C LEU A 20 7.81 -8.50 -1.30
N ALA A 21 7.13 -9.60 -0.94
CA ALA A 21 6.37 -10.41 -1.87
C ALA A 21 5.24 -9.61 -2.53
N VAL A 22 4.52 -8.78 -1.77
CA VAL A 22 3.47 -7.91 -2.32
C VAL A 22 4.06 -6.83 -3.23
N VAL A 23 5.18 -6.20 -2.86
CA VAL A 23 5.89 -5.24 -3.74
C VAL A 23 6.27 -5.91 -5.06
N LEU A 24 6.89 -7.09 -5.02
CA LEU A 24 7.26 -7.84 -6.22
C LEU A 24 6.02 -8.21 -7.06
N ALA A 25 4.96 -8.70 -6.41
CA ALA A 25 3.71 -9.01 -7.09
C ALA A 25 3.13 -7.78 -7.79
N LEU A 26 3.14 -6.60 -7.16
CA LEU A 26 2.70 -5.37 -7.83
C LEU A 26 3.57 -5.03 -9.04
N ILE A 27 4.90 -5.12 -8.90
CA ILE A 27 5.83 -4.87 -10.01
C ILE A 27 5.54 -5.79 -11.21
N PHE A 28 5.31 -7.08 -10.97
CA PHE A 28 5.06 -8.07 -12.02
C PHE A 28 3.64 -8.01 -12.61
N VAL A 29 2.60 -7.90 -11.77
CA VAL A 29 1.19 -7.99 -12.18
C VAL A 29 0.70 -6.67 -12.77
N VAL A 30 1.01 -5.55 -12.09
CA VAL A 30 0.55 -4.22 -12.50
C VAL A 30 1.44 -3.70 -13.62
N GLY A 31 2.76 -3.90 -13.50
CA GLY A 31 3.71 -3.43 -14.48
C GLY A 31 3.80 -1.90 -14.55
N ARG A 32 4.62 -1.43 -15.50
CA ARG A 32 5.12 -0.04 -15.53
C ARG A 32 4.08 1.02 -15.89
N THR A 33 3.01 0.66 -16.57
CA THR A 33 2.04 1.63 -17.12
C THR A 33 0.77 1.76 -16.28
N ARG A 34 0.61 0.96 -15.22
CA ARG A 34 -0.68 0.76 -14.56
C ARG A 34 -0.67 1.07 -13.06
N LEU A 35 0.45 1.50 -12.50
CA LEU A 35 0.52 1.87 -11.07
C LEU A 35 -0.35 3.08 -10.72
N SER A 36 -0.52 4.02 -11.66
CA SER A 36 -1.37 5.19 -11.45
C SER A 36 -2.84 4.82 -11.33
N SER A 37 -3.34 3.90 -12.17
CA SER A 37 -4.72 3.41 -12.07
C SER A 37 -4.93 2.63 -10.77
N LEU A 38 -3.96 1.80 -10.35
CA LEU A 38 -4.02 1.09 -9.09
C LEU A 38 -4.10 2.06 -7.91
N LEU A 39 -3.24 3.08 -7.87
CA LEU A 39 -3.23 4.07 -6.78
C LEU A 39 -4.58 4.79 -6.65
N ILE A 40 -5.13 5.28 -7.75
CA ILE A 40 -6.44 5.95 -7.77
C ILE A 40 -7.52 4.98 -7.25
N SER A 41 -7.46 3.73 -7.68
CA SER A 41 -8.38 2.67 -7.26
C SER A 41 -8.27 2.37 -5.76
N THR A 42 -7.04 2.35 -5.22
CA THR A 42 -6.78 2.18 -3.79
C THR A 42 -7.40 3.33 -2.98
N TYR A 43 -7.22 4.59 -3.40
CA TYR A 43 -7.84 5.73 -2.71
C TYR A 43 -9.36 5.70 -2.76
N LEU A 44 -9.94 5.43 -3.93
CA LEU A 44 -11.39 5.37 -4.08
C LEU A 44 -11.98 4.22 -3.25
N ALA A 45 -11.35 3.03 -3.31
CA ALA A 45 -11.76 1.90 -2.50
C ALA A 45 -11.69 2.23 -1.00
N PHE A 46 -10.63 2.91 -0.56
CA PHE A 46 -10.49 3.32 0.84
C PHE A 46 -11.62 4.26 1.28
N VAL A 47 -11.89 5.31 0.50
CA VAL A 47 -12.95 6.29 0.81
C VAL A 47 -14.32 5.61 0.85
N VAL A 48 -14.63 4.75 -0.12
CA VAL A 48 -15.89 4.01 -0.15
C VAL A 48 -16.00 3.07 1.05
N THR A 49 -14.96 2.30 1.38
CA THR A 49 -14.98 1.41 2.55
C THR A 49 -15.21 2.16 3.85
N VAL A 50 -14.62 3.35 4.03
CA VAL A 50 -14.79 4.15 5.26
C VAL A 50 -16.18 4.80 5.35
N LYS A 51 -16.82 5.08 4.22
CA LYS A 51 -18.15 5.73 4.16
C LYS A 51 -19.31 4.76 4.09
N SER A 52 -19.05 3.50 3.74
CA SER A 52 -20.06 2.44 3.71
C SER A 52 -20.43 2.00 5.13
N ASP A 53 -21.72 1.75 5.34
CA ASP A 53 -22.28 1.31 6.64
C ASP A 53 -23.04 -0.01 6.45
N PHE A 54 -22.29 -1.08 6.18
CA PHE A 54 -22.82 -2.44 6.05
C PHE A 54 -22.37 -3.26 7.26
N SER A 55 -23.24 -4.14 7.79
CA SER A 55 -22.93 -5.03 8.93
C SER A 55 -21.70 -5.92 8.71
N LEU A 56 -21.39 -6.26 7.45
CA LEU A 56 -20.19 -6.99 7.04
C LEU A 56 -18.90 -6.26 7.47
N LEU A 57 -18.96 -4.93 7.53
CA LEU A 57 -17.86 -4.03 7.86
C LEU A 57 -17.66 -3.88 9.37
N ASP A 58 -18.45 -4.53 10.23
CA ASP A 58 -18.21 -4.49 11.67
C ASP A 58 -16.97 -5.30 12.07
N SER A 59 -16.60 -6.29 11.24
CA SER A 59 -15.38 -7.08 11.43
C SER A 59 -14.19 -6.50 10.64
N PRO A 60 -12.97 -6.48 11.20
CA PRO A 60 -11.76 -6.07 10.46
C PRO A 60 -11.56 -6.89 9.19
N ALA A 61 -11.77 -8.21 9.24
CA ALA A 61 -11.64 -9.09 8.10
C ALA A 61 -12.65 -8.76 6.99
N GLY A 62 -13.89 -8.43 7.35
CA GLY A 62 -14.92 -7.99 6.41
C GLY A 62 -14.57 -6.66 5.75
N ARG A 63 -14.06 -5.68 6.51
CA ARG A 63 -13.54 -4.42 5.96
C ARG A 63 -12.41 -4.64 4.96
N VAL A 64 -11.43 -5.48 5.30
CA VAL A 64 -10.31 -5.81 4.42
C VAL A 64 -10.80 -6.47 3.13
N SER A 65 -11.70 -7.44 3.25
CA SER A 65 -12.25 -8.16 2.09
C SER A 65 -13.00 -7.20 1.16
N TYR A 66 -13.88 -6.36 1.73
CA TYR A 66 -14.64 -5.36 0.99
C TYR A 66 -13.72 -4.35 0.27
N PHE A 67 -12.71 -3.84 0.97
CA PHE A 67 -11.72 -2.94 0.40
C PHE A 67 -10.93 -3.57 -0.75
N ILE A 68 -10.44 -4.79 -0.60
CA ILE A 68 -9.68 -5.48 -1.66
C ILE A 68 -10.57 -5.70 -2.88
N ILE A 69 -11.82 -6.14 -2.67
CA ILE A 69 -12.78 -6.34 -3.76
C ILE A 69 -13.03 -5.02 -4.51
N LEU A 70 -13.32 -3.93 -3.80
CA LEU A 70 -13.52 -2.62 -4.43
C LEU A 70 -12.26 -2.13 -5.15
N MET A 71 -11.09 -2.30 -4.55
CA MET A 71 -9.82 -1.91 -5.16
C MET A 71 -9.60 -2.66 -6.48
N LEU A 72 -9.91 -3.96 -6.54
CA LEU A 72 -9.80 -4.75 -7.76
C LEU A 72 -10.83 -4.33 -8.82
N ILE A 73 -12.09 -4.08 -8.41
CA ILE A 73 -13.14 -3.59 -9.32
C ILE A 73 -12.73 -2.24 -9.91
N PHE A 74 -12.38 -1.27 -9.07
CA PHE A 74 -11.93 0.05 -9.52
C PHE A 74 -10.67 -0.04 -10.37
N SER A 75 -9.71 -0.90 -9.99
CA SER A 75 -8.50 -1.09 -10.79
C SER A 75 -8.80 -1.66 -12.17
N SER A 76 -9.81 -2.53 -12.28
CA SER A 76 -10.28 -3.07 -13.57
C SER A 76 -10.97 -2.00 -14.40
N VAL A 77 -11.82 -1.15 -13.80
CA VAL A 77 -12.51 -0.05 -14.49
C VAL A 77 -11.50 1.00 -14.97
N PHE A 78 -10.63 1.48 -14.09
CA PHE A 78 -9.65 2.53 -14.37
C PHE A 78 -8.44 2.05 -15.17
N TYR A 79 -8.32 0.73 -15.38
CA TYR A 79 -7.29 0.13 -16.21
C TYR A 79 -7.18 0.80 -17.58
N SER A 80 -8.32 1.07 -18.23
CA SER A 80 -8.36 1.67 -19.57
C SER A 80 -8.10 3.18 -19.55
N PHE A 81 -8.53 3.87 -18.49
CA PHE A 81 -8.53 5.34 -18.42
C PHE A 81 -7.20 5.96 -18.03
N PHE A 82 -6.41 5.29 -17.18
CA PHE A 82 -5.20 5.87 -16.59
C PHE A 82 -3.92 5.14 -17.00
N GLN A 83 -3.76 4.94 -18.31
CA GLN A 83 -2.49 4.48 -18.89
C GLN A 83 -1.47 5.62 -19.00
N THR A 84 -1.15 6.26 -17.88
CA THR A 84 0.03 7.12 -17.82
C THR A 84 1.25 6.21 -17.77
N GLY A 85 1.76 5.85 -18.95
CA GLY A 85 3.05 5.20 -19.03
C GLY A 85 4.08 6.06 -18.29
N LEU A 86 4.80 5.47 -17.33
CA LEU A 86 5.97 6.08 -16.72
C LEU A 86 6.98 6.32 -17.85
N GLY A 87 6.90 7.48 -18.50
CA GLY A 87 7.63 7.81 -19.72
C GLY A 87 9.15 7.81 -19.51
N GLY A 88 9.87 7.27 -20.50
CA GLY A 88 11.34 7.29 -20.60
C GLY A 88 11.95 5.88 -20.56
N GLY A 89 12.37 5.32 -21.70
CA GLY A 89 13.11 4.06 -21.73
C GLY A 89 14.35 4.11 -20.83
N GLY A 90 14.68 3.00 -20.14
CA GLY A 90 15.90 2.87 -19.34
C GLY A 90 15.71 2.76 -17.82
N LEU A 91 16.84 2.80 -17.10
CA LEU A 91 16.99 2.59 -15.65
C LEU A 91 16.10 3.53 -14.80
N SER A 92 15.91 4.78 -15.25
CA SER A 92 15.11 5.78 -14.55
C SER A 92 13.66 5.35 -14.34
N SER A 93 13.11 4.55 -15.25
CA SER A 93 11.72 4.11 -15.14
C SER A 93 11.54 2.84 -14.32
N TRP A 94 12.57 2.01 -14.19
CA TRP A 94 12.58 0.92 -13.23
C TRP A 94 12.61 1.45 -11.80
N VAL A 95 13.42 2.49 -11.54
CA VAL A 95 13.45 3.15 -10.23
C VAL A 95 12.08 3.75 -9.88
N LYS A 96 11.43 4.44 -10.84
CA LYS A 96 10.07 4.97 -10.65
C LYS A 96 9.06 3.87 -10.32
N LEU A 97 9.10 2.75 -11.06
CA LEU A 97 8.23 1.60 -10.84
C LEU A 97 8.43 0.99 -9.45
N ILE A 98 9.68 0.78 -9.03
CA ILE A 98 10.02 0.22 -7.71
C ILE A 98 9.54 1.14 -6.58
N LEU A 99 9.91 2.42 -6.61
CA LEU A 99 9.54 3.38 -5.57
C LEU A 99 8.03 3.52 -5.44
N LEU A 100 7.32 3.63 -6.56
CA LEU A 100 5.88 3.76 -6.57
C LEU A 100 5.19 2.47 -6.12
N SER A 101 5.74 1.30 -6.43
CA SER A 101 5.23 0.01 -5.93
C SER A 101 5.41 -0.11 -4.42
N ILE A 102 6.59 0.25 -3.88
CA ILE A 102 6.84 0.27 -2.43
C ILE A 102 5.86 1.20 -1.72
N ALA A 103 5.69 2.42 -2.25
CA ALA A 103 4.77 3.40 -1.69
C ALA A 103 3.31 2.91 -1.73
N THR A 104 2.89 2.30 -2.84
CA THR A 104 1.53 1.75 -3.00
C THR A 104 1.29 0.58 -2.07
N THR A 105 2.24 -0.36 -1.96
CA THR A 105 2.15 -1.48 -1.01
C THR A 105 2.08 -0.97 0.42
N GLY A 106 2.91 0.02 0.79
CA GLY A 106 2.90 0.62 2.12
C GLY A 106 1.58 1.31 2.46
N LEU A 107 0.98 2.01 1.50
CA LEU A 107 -0.38 2.55 1.62
C LEU A 107 -1.41 1.44 1.89
N ILE A 108 -1.45 0.40 1.06
CA ILE A 108 -2.38 -0.73 1.21
C ILE A 108 -2.19 -1.38 2.59
N MET A 109 -0.95 -1.64 2.97
CA MET A 109 -0.62 -2.25 4.26
C MET A 109 -1.07 -1.36 5.43
N SER A 110 -0.80 -0.05 5.37
CA SER A 110 -1.19 0.91 6.39
C SER A 110 -2.71 0.99 6.55
N ILE A 111 -3.46 1.03 5.44
CA ILE A 111 -4.93 0.99 5.44
C ILE A 111 -5.42 -0.30 6.10
N VAL A 112 -4.95 -1.46 5.63
CA VAL A 112 -5.40 -2.76 6.13
C VAL A 112 -5.11 -2.91 7.62
N LEU A 113 -3.90 -2.55 8.06
CA LEU A 113 -3.51 -2.64 9.46
C LEU A 113 -4.24 -1.64 10.36
N SER A 114 -4.69 -0.50 9.82
CA SER A 114 -5.46 0.50 10.58
C SER A 114 -6.80 -0.03 11.12
N TRP A 115 -7.37 -1.05 10.47
CA TRP A 115 -8.63 -1.65 10.88
C TRP A 115 -8.50 -2.72 11.96
N TYR A 116 -7.28 -3.15 12.28
CA TYR A 116 -7.04 -4.13 13.33
C TYR A 116 -6.72 -3.47 14.67
N PRO A 117 -7.27 -3.96 15.78
CA PRO A 117 -6.88 -3.52 17.12
C PRO A 117 -5.37 -3.73 17.36
N LYS A 118 -4.70 -2.72 17.93
CA LYS A 118 -3.27 -2.77 18.27
C LYS A 118 -2.92 -3.97 19.16
N LYS A 119 -3.84 -4.46 19.99
CA LYS A 119 -3.66 -5.65 20.83
C LYS A 119 -3.50 -6.94 20.01
N ILE A 120 -4.25 -7.08 18.92
CA ILE A 120 -4.14 -8.23 18.02
C ILE A 120 -2.82 -8.14 17.26
N LEU A 121 -2.49 -6.95 16.77
CA LEU A 121 -1.27 -6.73 16.00
C LEU A 121 0.00 -6.88 16.86
N GLY A 122 0.01 -6.42 18.11
CA GLY A 122 1.18 -6.53 19.00
C GLY A 122 1.56 -7.96 19.40
N GLY A 123 0.67 -8.94 19.19
CA GLY A 123 1.00 -10.36 19.35
C GLY A 123 1.72 -10.96 18.14
N SER A 124 1.71 -10.29 16.98
CA SER A 124 2.25 -10.82 15.72
C SER A 124 3.25 -9.89 15.03
N LEU A 125 3.21 -8.60 15.34
CA LEU A 125 4.05 -7.54 14.79
C LEU A 125 4.93 -6.93 15.88
N SER A 126 6.20 -6.71 15.56
CA SER A 126 7.11 -6.01 16.46
C SER A 126 6.70 -4.53 16.61
N PRO A 127 7.08 -3.87 17.71
CA PRO A 127 6.76 -2.47 17.95
C PRO A 127 7.19 -1.53 16.81
N PHE A 128 8.28 -1.89 16.13
CA PHE A 128 8.78 -1.17 14.97
C PHE A 128 7.78 -1.17 13.81
N TYR A 129 7.24 -2.33 13.42
CA TYR A 129 6.26 -2.44 12.34
C TYR A 129 4.93 -1.77 12.68
N LEU A 130 4.49 -1.88 13.94
CA LEU A 130 3.33 -1.14 14.42
C LEU A 130 3.53 0.36 14.24
N ASN A 131 4.69 0.88 14.62
CA ASN A 131 4.96 2.31 14.51
C ASN A 131 4.99 2.78 13.05
N ILE A 132 5.59 1.98 12.15
CA ILE A 132 5.72 2.32 10.73
C ILE A 132 4.40 2.23 9.95
N PHE A 133 3.43 1.41 10.36
CA PHE A 133 2.19 1.24 9.58
C PHE A 133 0.92 1.76 10.26
N THR A 134 0.91 1.88 11.59
CA THR A 134 -0.32 2.14 12.36
C THR A 134 -0.30 3.42 13.17
N SER A 135 0.83 4.12 13.28
CA SER A 135 0.86 5.44 13.91
C SER A 135 0.17 6.48 13.03
N ASP A 136 -0.42 7.51 13.63
CA ASP A 136 -1.16 8.54 12.88
C ASP A 136 -0.23 9.25 11.88
N ALA A 137 1.01 9.55 12.30
CA ALA A 137 2.04 10.11 11.44
C ALA A 137 2.41 9.17 10.29
N ALA A 138 2.52 7.86 10.56
CA ALA A 138 2.77 6.88 9.52
C ALA A 138 1.63 6.77 8.51
N GLN A 139 0.38 6.76 8.97
CA GLN A 139 -0.78 6.70 8.08
C GLN A 139 -0.83 7.91 7.14
N ILE A 140 -0.59 9.11 7.67
CA ILE A 140 -0.47 10.33 6.85
C ILE A 140 0.68 10.17 5.85
N PHE A 141 1.85 9.72 6.29
CA PHE A 141 2.99 9.51 5.42
C PHE A 141 2.67 8.55 4.27
N TRP A 142 2.07 7.39 4.55
CA TRP A 142 1.71 6.40 3.53
C TRP A 142 0.63 6.86 2.56
N VAL A 143 -0.27 7.73 3.00
CA VAL A 143 -1.26 8.40 2.14
C VAL A 143 -0.62 9.48 1.27
N VAL A 144 0.38 10.21 1.78
CA VAL A 144 0.96 11.35 1.05
C VAL A 144 2.07 10.90 0.08
N ILE A 145 2.92 9.95 0.48
CA ILE A 145 4.11 9.59 -0.29
C ILE A 145 3.83 9.13 -1.73
N PRO A 146 2.79 8.31 -2.04
CA PRO A 146 2.56 7.89 -3.41
C PRO A 146 2.12 9.07 -4.29
N LEU A 147 1.38 10.03 -3.74
CA LEU A 147 0.96 11.25 -4.45
C LEU A 147 2.16 12.15 -4.76
N VAL A 148 3.05 12.34 -3.79
CA VAL A 148 4.29 13.09 -3.98
C VAL A 148 5.14 12.43 -5.08
N LEU A 149 5.31 11.10 -5.04
CA LEU A 149 6.02 10.37 -6.08
C LEU A 149 5.37 10.52 -7.45
N LEU A 150 4.03 10.47 -7.55
CA LEU A 150 3.33 10.71 -8.82
C LEU A 150 3.61 12.12 -9.36
N ILE A 151 3.61 13.15 -8.51
CA ILE A 151 3.92 14.53 -8.92
C ILE A 151 5.38 14.66 -9.38
N LEU A 152 6.33 14.06 -8.64
CA LEU A 152 7.75 14.07 -9.00
C LEU A 152 8.02 13.31 -10.29
N PHE A 153 7.27 12.25 -10.56
CA PHE A 153 7.42 11.43 -11.76
C PHE A 153 6.61 11.95 -12.95
N LYS A 154 5.67 12.87 -12.72
CA LYS A 154 4.92 13.57 -13.75
C LYS A 154 5.91 14.33 -14.63
N ARG A 155 6.08 13.86 -15.85
CA ARG A 155 6.87 14.56 -16.86
C ARG A 155 6.20 15.92 -17.11
N ARG A 156 6.93 17.01 -16.88
CA ARG A 156 6.62 18.29 -17.53
C ARG A 156 6.86 18.04 -19.02
N GLY A 157 5.80 18.11 -19.82
CA GLY A 157 5.88 18.03 -21.28
C GLY A 157 6.89 19.03 -21.80
#